data_AF-A0A7W0T821-F1
#
_entry.id   AF-A0A7W0T821-F1
#
_cell.length_a   1.000
_cell.length_b   1.000
_cell.length_c   1.000
_cell.angle_alpha   90.00
_cell.angle_beta   90.00
_cell.angle_gamma   90.00
#
_symmetry.space_group_name_H-M   'P 1'
#
loop_
_entity.id
_entity.type
_entity.pdbx_description
1 polymer ?
#
loop_
_entity_poly.entity_id
_entity_poly.type
_entity_poly.pdbx_seq_one_letter_code
_entity_poly.pdbx_strand_id
1 'polypeptide(L)'
;MRIPRADDPREAPVPIAAGDAAMLWDAAGPLLEQGKDVEWYDVPGSDIDRTASVLCRLRRATAGRRGGPQHGDEAVRTVLAAASPEAVVWLASRAISYMDEYGFPEAVAPWIPDEDLLEA
;
A
#
# COMPACT_ATOMS: atom_id res chain seq x y z
N MET A 1 11.21 8.04 -15.80
CA MET A 1 11.14 7.02 -14.74
C MET A 1 10.92 5.66 -15.41
N ARG A 2 11.74 4.65 -15.16
CA ARG A 2 11.59 3.32 -15.78
C ARG A 2 10.60 2.52 -14.93
N ILE A 3 9.44 2.20 -15.51
CA ILE A 3 8.35 1.49 -14.84
C ILE A 3 8.71 -0.01 -14.81
N PRO A 4 8.78 -0.65 -13.63
CA PRO A 4 9.04 -2.08 -13.53
C PRO A 4 7.89 -2.89 -14.14
N ARG A 5 8.19 -3.85 -15.01
CA ARG A 5 7.22 -4.79 -15.59
C ARG A 5 7.00 -5.99 -14.67
N ALA A 6 5.91 -6.73 -14.90
CA ALA A 6 5.58 -7.95 -14.14
C ALA A 6 6.72 -8.99 -14.12
N ASP A 7 7.54 -9.03 -15.16
CA ASP A 7 8.71 -9.92 -15.30
C ASP A 7 10.01 -9.32 -14.76
N ASP A 8 10.02 -8.05 -14.32
CA ASP A 8 11.22 -7.48 -13.74
C ASP A 8 11.54 -8.19 -12.42
N PRO A 9 12.80 -8.59 -12.20
CA PRO A 9 13.22 -9.24 -10.97
C PRO A 9 12.84 -8.32 -9.81
N ARG A 10 11.88 -8.77 -8.98
CA ARG A 10 11.50 -8.06 -7.76
C ARG A 10 12.76 -7.90 -6.92
N GLU A 11 13.12 -6.65 -6.65
CA GLU A 11 14.24 -6.33 -5.79
C GLU A 11 14.06 -7.11 -4.49
N ALA A 12 15.09 -7.87 -4.10
CA ALA A 12 15.03 -8.71 -2.92
C ALA A 12 14.63 -7.84 -1.73
N PRO A 13 13.66 -8.26 -0.91
CA PRO A 13 13.20 -7.44 0.21
C PRO A 13 14.39 -7.12 1.11
N VAL A 14 14.77 -5.85 1.16
CA VAL A 14 15.80 -5.36 2.06
C VAL A 14 15.39 -5.77 3.47
N PRO A 15 16.25 -6.46 4.25
CA PRO A 15 15.92 -6.82 5.62
C PRO A 15 15.66 -5.54 6.40
N ILE A 16 14.40 -5.35 6.79
CA ILE A 16 13.99 -4.22 7.63
C ILE A 16 14.35 -4.59 9.08
N ALA A 17 15.16 -3.78 9.75
CA ALA A 17 15.57 -4.04 11.12
C ALA A 17 14.36 -3.92 12.06
N ALA A 18 14.34 -4.68 13.17
CA ALA A 18 13.20 -4.69 14.10
C ALA A 18 12.88 -3.31 14.71
N GLY A 19 13.87 -2.40 14.79
CA GLY A 19 13.69 -1.01 15.22
C GLY A 19 12.89 -0.15 14.24
N ASP A 20 12.84 -0.53 12.96
CA ASP A 20 12.18 0.24 11.92
C ASP A 20 10.66 0.14 12.02
N ALA A 21 10.11 -0.95 12.58
CA ALA A 21 8.65 -1.14 12.67
C ALA A 21 7.97 -0.11 13.60
N ALA A 22 8.60 0.23 14.73
CA ALA A 22 8.05 1.22 15.66
C ALA A 22 8.11 2.64 15.05
N MET A 23 9.24 3.01 14.45
CA MET A 23 9.39 4.29 13.76
C MET A 23 8.40 4.43 12.59
N LEU A 24 8.21 3.36 11.81
CA LEU A 24 7.23 3.34 10.72
C LEU A 24 5.79 3.46 11.24
N TRP A 25 5.50 2.85 12.39
CA TRP A 25 4.19 2.97 13.04
C TRP A 25 3.88 4.40 13.46
N ASP A 26 4.81 5.04 14.16
CA ASP A 26 4.65 6.42 14.65
C ASP A 26 4.51 7.42 13.49
N ALA A 27 5.17 7.15 12.36
CA ALA A 27 5.11 8.00 11.18
C ALA A 27 3.83 7.80 10.34
N ALA A 28 3.23 6.61 10.35
CA ALA A 28 2.20 6.24 9.36
C ALA A 28 0.90 7.05 9.52
N GLY A 29 0.42 7.24 10.75
CA GLY A 29 -0.81 7.99 11.02
C GLY A 29 -0.72 9.47 10.61
N PRO A 30 0.29 10.22 11.08
CA PRO A 30 0.46 11.63 10.69
C PRO A 30 0.63 11.82 9.18
N LEU A 31 1.37 10.95 8.49
CA LEU A 31 1.57 11.04 7.04
C LEU A 31 0.26 10.79 6.28
N LEU A 32 -0.54 9.82 6.73
CA LEU A 32 -1.84 9.53 6.13
C LEU A 32 -2.80 10.72 6.24
N GLU A 33 -2.82 11.41 7.38
CA GLU A 33 -3.62 12.63 7.56
C GLU A 33 -3.11 13.83 6.75
N GLN A 34 -1.81 13.90 6.47
CA GLN A 34 -1.21 14.96 5.64
C GLN A 34 -1.43 14.72 4.15
N GLY A 35 -1.47 13.46 3.72
CA GLY A 35 -1.61 13.09 2.32
C GLY A 35 -3.02 13.24 1.74
N LYS A 36 -4.03 13.55 2.57
CA LYS A 36 -5.36 13.90 2.08
C LYS A 36 -5.30 15.26 1.38
N ASP A 37 -6.07 15.41 0.30
CA ASP A 37 -6.13 16.62 -0.56
C ASP A 37 -4.90 16.91 -1.43
N VAL A 38 -3.89 16.02 -1.45
CA VAL A 38 -2.73 16.16 -2.35
C VAL A 38 -3.02 15.48 -3.68
N GLU A 39 -3.16 16.30 -4.73
CA GLU A 39 -3.24 15.85 -6.13
C GLU A 39 -1.90 15.24 -6.59
N TRP A 40 -1.98 14.14 -7.34
CA TRP A 40 -0.82 13.27 -7.60
C TRP A 40 -0.21 13.47 -8.99
N TYR A 41 -1.01 13.72 -10.04
CA TYR A 41 -0.52 13.69 -11.42
C TYR A 41 0.62 14.67 -11.72
N ASP A 42 0.81 15.68 -10.88
CA ASP A 42 1.77 16.74 -11.12
C ASP A 42 3.19 16.43 -10.59
N VAL A 43 3.35 15.59 -9.54
CA VAL A 43 4.66 15.44 -8.86
C VAL A 43 4.90 14.02 -8.29
N PRO A 44 5.98 13.33 -8.71
CA PRO A 44 6.43 12.09 -8.07
C PRO A 44 6.89 12.30 -6.63
N GLY A 45 6.58 11.36 -5.73
CA GLY A 45 7.02 11.42 -4.33
C GLY A 45 6.13 12.32 -3.46
N SER A 46 4.86 12.45 -3.85
CA SER A 46 3.83 13.14 -3.07
C SER A 46 3.67 12.56 -1.67
N ASP A 47 2.99 13.28 -0.79
CA ASP A 47 2.73 12.80 0.58
C ASP A 47 1.92 11.50 0.60
N ILE A 48 1.08 11.25 -0.42
CA ILE A 48 0.37 9.98 -0.56
C ILE A 48 1.30 8.84 -1.01
N ASP A 49 2.27 9.09 -1.92
CA ASP A 49 3.28 8.10 -2.29
C ASP A 49 4.15 7.72 -1.08
N ARG A 50 4.50 8.73 -0.26
CA ARG A 50 5.26 8.54 0.97
C ARG A 50 4.46 7.72 1.99
N THR A 51 3.19 8.03 2.14
CA THR A 51 2.26 7.28 3.01
C THR A 51 2.16 5.83 2.58
N ALA A 52 1.90 5.56 1.30
CA ALA A 52 1.83 4.20 0.76
C ALA A 52 3.15 3.44 0.99
N SER A 53 4.29 4.08 0.75
CA SER A 53 5.62 3.51 0.99
C SER A 53 5.85 3.14 2.46
N VAL A 54 5.47 4.01 3.40
CA VAL A 54 5.56 3.76 4.85
C VAL A 54 4.67 2.60 5.26
N LEU A 55 3.42 2.54 4.81
CA LEU A 55 2.50 1.45 5.12
C LEU A 55 2.97 0.10 4.56
N CYS A 56 3.48 0.07 3.32
CA CYS A 56 4.06 -1.14 2.74
C CYS A 56 5.32 -1.61 3.47
N ARG A 57 6.15 -0.69 3.96
CA ARG A 57 7.33 -1.02 4.79
C ARG A 57 6.90 -1.52 6.17
N LEU A 58 5.92 -0.88 6.80
CA LEU A 58 5.38 -1.29 8.10
C LEU A 58 4.83 -2.72 8.05
N ARG A 59 4.05 -3.02 7.00
CA ARG A 59 3.52 -4.36 6.72
C ARG A 59 4.64 -5.40 6.67
N ARG A 60 5.66 -5.15 5.85
CA ARG A 60 6.81 -6.07 5.69
C ARG A 60 7.61 -6.23 6.97
N ALA A 61 7.89 -5.13 7.67
CA ALA A 61 8.64 -5.12 8.92
C ALA A 61 7.92 -5.95 9.99
N THR A 62 6.61 -5.76 10.14
CA THR A 62 5.83 -6.47 11.15
C THR A 62 5.61 -7.93 10.80
N ALA A 63 5.40 -8.24 9.51
CA ALA A 63 5.32 -9.62 9.04
C ALA A 63 6.63 -10.38 9.29
N GLY A 64 7.78 -9.77 8.99
CA GLY A 64 9.10 -10.35 9.28
C GLY A 64 9.35 -10.53 10.77
N ARG A 65 9.02 -9.52 11.59
CA ARG A 65 9.20 -9.56 13.04
C ARG A 65 8.34 -10.63 13.73
N ARG A 66 7.10 -10.85 13.27
CA ARG A 66 6.13 -11.74 13.92
C ARG A 66 5.92 -13.07 13.18
N GLY A 67 6.67 -13.32 12.10
CA GLY A 67 6.69 -14.62 11.42
C GLY A 67 5.48 -14.91 10.53
N GLY A 68 4.86 -13.88 9.92
CA GLY A 68 3.79 -14.12 8.94
C GLY A 68 3.09 -12.87 8.41
N PRO A 69 2.58 -12.92 7.17
CA PRO A 69 1.94 -11.77 6.51
C PRO A 69 0.74 -11.20 7.27
N GLN A 70 -0.02 -12.06 7.96
CA GLN A 70 -1.19 -11.67 8.75
C GLN A 70 -0.88 -10.60 9.80
N HIS A 71 0.32 -10.62 10.38
CA HIS A 71 0.75 -9.63 11.37
C HIS A 71 1.12 -8.29 10.73
N GLY A 72 1.62 -8.32 9.49
CA GLY A 72 1.81 -7.12 8.69
C GLY A 72 0.48 -6.47 8.33
N ASP A 73 -0.48 -7.29 7.92
CA ASP A 73 -1.82 -6.83 7.55
C ASP A 73 -2.56 -6.23 8.76
N GLU A 74 -2.49 -6.90 9.91
CA GLU A 74 -3.03 -6.41 11.17
C GLU A 74 -2.45 -5.03 11.55
N ALA A 75 -1.13 -4.87 11.44
CA ALA A 75 -0.47 -3.60 11.73
C ALA A 75 -0.98 -2.44 10.86
N VAL A 76 -1.10 -2.69 9.55
CA VAL A 76 -1.66 -1.68 8.63
C VAL A 76 -3.11 -1.38 8.97
N ARG A 77 -3.94 -2.41 9.23
CA ARG A 77 -5.35 -2.22 9.60
C ARG A 77 -5.51 -1.39 10.88
N THR A 78 -4.63 -1.57 11.86
CA THR A 78 -4.67 -0.75 13.09
C THR A 78 -4.39 0.72 12.80
N VAL A 79 -3.40 1.03 11.94
CA VAL A 79 -3.14 2.42 11.52
C VAL A 79 -4.35 3.01 10.77
N LEU A 80 -4.91 2.27 9.81
CA LEU A 80 -6.06 2.72 9.04
C LEU A 80 -7.31 2.93 9.91
N ALA A 81 -7.51 2.07 10.91
CA ALA A 81 -8.63 2.19 11.84
C ALA A 81 -8.54 3.42 12.77
N ALA A 82 -7.32 3.95 12.97
CA ALA A 82 -7.09 5.16 13.77
C ALA A 82 -7.11 6.45 12.94
N ALA A 83 -7.09 6.35 11.61
CA ALA A 83 -7.12 7.49 10.70
C ALA A 83 -8.54 8.02 10.47
N SER A 84 -8.65 9.23 9.95
CA SER A 84 -9.93 9.79 9.51
C SER A 84 -10.49 8.99 8.33
N PRO A 85 -11.83 8.84 8.23
CA PRO A 85 -12.47 8.16 7.09
C PRO A 85 -12.09 8.77 5.75
N GLU A 86 -11.93 10.09 5.70
CA GLU A 86 -11.51 10.84 4.51
C GLU A 86 -10.11 10.43 4.03
N ALA A 87 -9.13 10.38 4.95
CA ALA A 87 -7.78 9.94 4.60
C ALA A 87 -7.74 8.48 4.11
N VAL A 88 -8.58 7.60 4.69
CA VAL A 88 -8.73 6.21 4.24
C VAL A 88 -9.32 6.14 2.83
N VAL A 89 -10.36 6.93 2.53
CA VAL A 89 -10.96 7.00 1.19
C VAL A 89 -9.93 7.48 0.17
N TRP A 90 -9.15 8.52 0.50
CA TRP A 90 -8.11 9.04 -0.38
C TRP A 90 -7.03 7.99 -0.69
N LEU A 91 -6.53 7.32 0.35
CA LEU A 91 -5.57 6.23 0.19
C LEU A 91 -6.16 5.05 -0.61
N ALA A 92 -7.43 4.70 -0.39
CA ALA A 92 -8.08 3.60 -1.10
C ALA A 92 -8.24 3.91 -2.59
N SER A 93 -8.67 5.13 -2.93
CA SER A 93 -8.71 5.60 -4.32
C SER A 93 -7.33 5.49 -4.97
N ARG A 94 -6.29 5.93 -4.26
CA ARG A 94 -4.89 5.82 -4.72
C ARG A 94 -4.44 4.38 -4.94
N ALA A 95 -4.79 3.48 -4.03
CA ALA A 95 -4.45 2.06 -4.11
C ALA A 95 -5.10 1.41 -5.33
N ILE A 96 -6.34 1.77 -5.67
CA ILE A 96 -7.01 1.30 -6.89
C ILE A 96 -6.25 1.74 -8.14
N SER A 97 -5.86 3.01 -8.23
CA SER A 97 -5.07 3.50 -9.37
C SER A 97 -3.71 2.79 -9.49
N TYR A 98 -3.00 2.56 -8.36
CA TYR A 98 -1.78 1.75 -8.40
C TYR A 98 -2.04 0.30 -8.82
N MET A 99 -3.19 -0.27 -8.48
CA MET A 99 -3.53 -1.61 -8.94
C MET A 99 -3.73 -1.60 -10.46
N ASP A 100 -4.58 -0.69 -10.96
CA ASP A 100 -4.90 -0.47 -12.39
C ASP A 100 -3.64 -0.26 -13.24
N GLU A 101 -2.76 0.64 -12.80
CA GLU A 101 -1.55 0.98 -13.55
C GLU A 101 -0.48 -0.13 -13.54
N TYR A 102 -0.51 -1.04 -12.56
CA TYR A 102 0.55 -2.03 -12.32
C TYR A 102 0.07 -3.49 -12.47
N GLY A 103 -0.89 -3.71 -13.37
CA GLY A 103 -1.23 -5.03 -13.90
C GLY A 103 -2.32 -5.76 -13.13
N PHE A 104 -3.04 -5.08 -12.25
CA PHE A 104 -4.34 -5.52 -11.76
C PHE A 104 -5.41 -4.66 -12.46
N PRO A 105 -6.59 -5.16 -12.84
CA PRO A 105 -7.12 -6.48 -12.54
C PRO A 105 -6.66 -7.59 -13.50
N GLU A 106 -5.86 -7.29 -14.53
CA GLU A 106 -5.45 -8.28 -15.54
C GLU A 106 -4.74 -9.49 -14.93
N ALA A 107 -3.95 -9.26 -13.88
CA ALA A 107 -3.29 -10.33 -13.14
C ALA A 107 -4.28 -11.32 -12.54
N VAL A 108 -5.48 -10.89 -12.12
CA VAL A 108 -6.48 -11.77 -11.47
C VAL A 108 -7.65 -12.16 -12.36
N ALA A 109 -7.85 -11.46 -13.48
CA ALA A 109 -8.94 -11.71 -14.41
C ALA A 109 -9.12 -13.19 -14.82
N PRO A 110 -8.06 -14.00 -15.02
CA PRO A 110 -8.22 -15.43 -15.34
C PRO A 110 -8.95 -16.27 -14.28
N TRP A 111 -9.06 -15.78 -13.05
CA TRP A 111 -9.74 -16.45 -11.93
C TRP A 111 -11.08 -15.80 -11.57
N ILE A 112 -11.52 -14.80 -12.32
CA ILE A 112 -12.81 -14.13 -12.12
C ILE A 112 -13.65 -14.35 -13.39
N PRO A 113 -14.67 -15.23 -13.36
CA PRO A 113 -15.58 -15.42 -14.50
C PRO A 113 -16.26 -14.10 -14.89
N ASP A 114 -16.36 -13.82 -16.19
CA ASP A 114 -17.00 -12.59 -16.69
C ASP A 114 -18.48 -12.48 -16.26
N GLU A 115 -19.16 -13.63 -16.08
CA GLU A 115 -20.53 -13.70 -15.58
C GLU A 115 -20.67 -13.17 -14.14
N ASP A 116 -19.63 -13.34 -13.31
CA ASP A 116 -19.61 -12.88 -11.91
C ASP A 116 -19.38 -11.36 -11.80
N LEU A 117 -18.88 -10.70 -12.86
CA LEU A 117 -18.60 -9.26 -12.87
C LEU A 117 -19.80 -8.38 -13.24
N LEU A 118 -20.82 -8.96 -13.89
CA LEU A 118 -21.96 -8.22 -14.44
C LEU A 118 -23.28 -8.46 -13.67
N GLU A 119 -23.30 -9.37 -12.69
CA GLU A 119 -24.47 -9.70 -11.87
C GLU A 119 -24.46 -9.14 -10.43
N ALA A 120 -23.46 -8.32 -10.07
CA ALA A 120 -23.31 -7.72 -8.73
C ALA A 120 -23.90 -6.31 -8.59
#